data_AF-A0A1G6VQJ6-F1
#
_entry.id   AF-A0A1G6VQJ6-F1
#
_cell.length_a   1.000
_cell.length_b   1.000
_cell.length_c   1.000
_cell.angle_alpha   90.00
_cell.angle_beta   90.00
_cell.angle_gamma   90.00
#
_symmetry.space_group_name_H-M   'P 1'
#
loop_
_entity.id
_entity.type
_entity.pdbx_description
1 polymer ?
#
loop_
_entity_poly.entity_id
_entity_poly.type
_entity_poly.pdbx_seq_one_letter_code
_entity_poly.pdbx_strand_id
1 'polypeptide(L)'
;MSRISRVWVATTLMASGGLLYAASWQRWAGACPWRGNQEIQRCETRMDHLYDFLPPQEPWTPVGPAAQLAGASLLVLAIALLPLPWALTGRRPELPSVVVLLATVLSVTGVGLAALRSGLEGAVVGPVGSSVTIWLWVLVPPLLFAGVAVSSRGWASRVAAVLLILASPLVAFFTYAIGPWDAQPWWEAISGLLTCGAGACVLVEAIRRPTRRRDAAAETAVVSRVQTRPWWAARGHRTESRHG
;
A
#
# COMPACT_ATOMS: atom_id res chain seq x y z
N MET A 1 -12.32 7.10 10.37
CA MET A 1 -12.70 5.89 9.61
C MET A 1 -12.99 4.76 10.57
N SER A 2 -13.94 3.89 10.24
CA SER A 2 -14.27 2.71 11.06
C SER A 2 -13.15 1.66 10.95
N ARG A 3 -12.95 0.83 11.97
CA ARG A 3 -12.00 -0.31 11.88
C ARG A 3 -12.31 -1.20 10.68
N ILE A 4 -13.59 -1.39 10.38
CA ILE A 4 -14.10 -2.17 9.25
C ILE A 4 -13.44 -1.72 7.94
N SER A 5 -13.39 -0.41 7.70
CA SER A 5 -12.80 0.13 6.47
C SER A 5 -11.28 -0.11 6.36
N ARG A 6 -10.54 -0.12 7.47
CA ARG A 6 -9.11 -0.45 7.47
C ARG A 6 -8.87 -1.93 7.22
N VAL A 7 -9.68 -2.79 7.85
CA VAL A 7 -9.64 -4.24 7.60
C VAL A 7 -9.91 -4.52 6.13
N TRP A 8 -10.94 -3.89 5.56
CA TRP A 8 -11.27 -4.04 4.14
C TRP A 8 -10.10 -3.60 3.24
N VAL A 9 -9.52 -2.41 3.47
CA VAL A 9 -8.34 -1.96 2.72
C VAL A 9 -7.18 -2.95 2.81
N ALA A 10 -6.89 -3.42 4.02
CA ALA A 10 -5.82 -4.39 4.25
C ALA A 10 -6.05 -5.69 3.48
N THR A 11 -7.25 -6.27 3.56
CA THR A 11 -7.58 -7.51 2.86
C THR A 11 -7.55 -7.34 1.35
N THR A 12 -8.03 -6.20 0.83
CA THR A 12 -8.04 -5.92 -0.62
C THR A 12 -6.60 -5.72 -1.14
N LEU A 13 -5.73 -5.05 -0.40
CA LEU A 13 -4.30 -4.94 -0.74
C LEU A 13 -3.61 -6.31 -0.73
N MET A 14 -3.86 -7.14 0.29
CA MET A 14 -3.30 -8.51 0.35
C MET A 14 -3.81 -9.39 -0.79
N ALA A 15 -5.10 -9.29 -1.15
CA ALA A 15 -5.66 -10.01 -2.29
C ALA A 15 -5.02 -9.56 -3.61
N SER A 16 -4.87 -8.25 -3.82
CA SER A 16 -4.17 -7.70 -4.98
C SER A 16 -2.73 -8.22 -5.07
N GLY A 17 -1.94 -8.08 -3.99
CA GLY A 17 -0.55 -8.54 -3.97
C GLY A 17 -0.42 -10.05 -4.19
N GLY A 18 -1.32 -10.84 -3.63
CA GLY A 18 -1.38 -12.29 -3.82
C GLY A 18 -1.68 -12.69 -5.26
N LEU A 19 -2.61 -11.99 -5.92
CA LEU A 19 -2.91 -12.19 -7.34
C LEU A 19 -1.72 -11.85 -8.24
N LEU A 20 -0.98 -10.77 -7.95
CA LEU A 20 0.22 -10.41 -8.72
C LEU A 20 1.34 -11.43 -8.52
N TYR A 21 1.53 -11.91 -7.29
CA TYR A 21 2.44 -13.01 -6.99
C TYR A 21 2.07 -14.28 -7.78
N ALA A 22 0.78 -14.63 -7.81
CA ALA A 22 0.30 -15.78 -8.57
C ALA A 22 0.52 -15.62 -10.09
N ALA A 23 0.33 -14.41 -10.63
CA ALA A 23 0.63 -14.11 -12.03
C ALA A 23 2.13 -14.32 -12.36
N SER A 24 3.01 -13.78 -11.51
CA SER A 24 4.46 -13.96 -11.62
C SER A 24 4.84 -15.44 -11.50
N TRP A 25 4.21 -16.17 -10.58
CA TRP A 25 4.42 -17.61 -10.44
C TRP A 25 4.06 -18.40 -11.70
N GLN A 26 2.92 -18.08 -12.34
CA GLN A 26 2.54 -18.68 -13.63
C GLN A 26 3.58 -18.41 -14.71
N ARG A 27 4.21 -17.22 -14.69
CA ARG A 27 5.29 -16.90 -15.63
C ARG A 27 6.54 -17.74 -15.37
N TRP A 28 7.03 -17.73 -14.13
CA TRP A 28 8.41 -18.10 -13.82
C TRP A 28 8.59 -19.53 -13.32
N ALA A 29 7.65 -20.11 -12.58
CA ALA A 29 7.89 -21.32 -11.77
C ALA A 29 8.33 -22.56 -12.58
N GLY A 30 7.93 -22.67 -13.84
CA GLY A 30 8.32 -23.78 -14.73
C GLY A 30 9.60 -23.53 -15.55
N ALA A 31 10.15 -22.32 -15.51
CA ALA A 31 11.24 -21.89 -16.39
C ALA A 31 12.45 -21.31 -15.65
N CYS A 32 12.21 -20.50 -14.62
CA CYS A 32 13.23 -19.85 -13.81
C CYS A 32 13.14 -20.34 -12.36
N PRO A 33 14.20 -20.93 -11.80
CA PRO A 33 14.18 -21.29 -10.40
C PRO A 33 14.14 -20.02 -9.51
N TRP A 34 13.42 -20.07 -8.39
CA TRP A 34 13.40 -18.98 -7.41
C TRP A 34 14.77 -18.78 -6.74
N ARG A 35 15.53 -19.86 -6.57
CA ARG A 35 16.90 -19.87 -6.06
C ARG A 35 17.77 -20.78 -6.92
N GLY A 36 19.03 -20.39 -7.13
CA GLY A 36 20.00 -21.15 -7.90
C GLY A 36 20.36 -20.47 -9.21
N ASN A 37 20.87 -21.25 -10.17
CA ASN A 37 21.32 -20.71 -11.44
C ASN A 37 20.13 -20.24 -12.29
N GLN A 38 20.08 -18.94 -12.57
CA GLN A 38 19.09 -18.32 -13.48
C GLN A 38 19.56 -18.33 -14.94
N GLU A 39 20.83 -18.68 -15.21
CA GLU A 39 21.43 -18.80 -16.55
C GLU A 39 21.10 -20.17 -17.18
N ILE A 40 19.84 -20.58 -17.10
CA ILE A 40 19.35 -21.77 -17.79
C ILE A 40 18.59 -21.27 -19.01
N GLN A 41 18.82 -21.86 -20.18
CA GLN A 41 18.21 -21.45 -21.46
C GLN A 41 16.69 -21.24 -21.39
N ARG A 42 15.97 -22.06 -20.61
CA ARG A 42 14.52 -21.90 -20.39
C ARG A 42 14.17 -20.61 -19.65
N CYS A 43 14.99 -20.21 -18.68
CA CYS A 43 14.82 -18.97 -17.95
C CYS A 43 15.15 -17.76 -18.83
N GLU A 44 16.25 -17.81 -19.58
CA GLU A 44 16.62 -16.76 -20.55
C GLU A 44 15.52 -16.52 -21.57
N THR A 45 14.97 -17.60 -22.16
CA THR A 45 13.82 -17.51 -23.07
C THR A 45 12.65 -16.78 -22.41
N ARG A 46 12.45 -16.98 -21.11
CA ARG A 46 11.34 -16.41 -20.35
C ARG A 46 11.51 -14.94 -19.97
N MET A 47 12.76 -14.49 -19.92
CA MET A 47 13.15 -13.12 -19.61
C MET A 47 12.86 -12.17 -20.77
N ASP A 48 12.71 -12.70 -21.98
CA ASP A 48 12.31 -11.96 -23.16
C ASP A 48 10.96 -11.23 -22.93
N HIS A 49 10.89 -9.97 -23.39
CA HIS A 49 9.71 -9.11 -23.33
C HIS A 49 8.48 -9.73 -24.00
N LEU A 50 8.67 -10.68 -24.93
CA LEU A 50 7.58 -11.45 -25.55
C LEU A 50 6.66 -12.13 -24.52
N TYR A 51 7.16 -12.38 -23.30
CA TYR A 51 6.40 -13.03 -22.22
C TYR A 51 5.93 -12.09 -21.12
N ASP A 52 6.10 -10.77 -21.29
CA ASP A 52 5.62 -9.78 -20.35
C ASP A 52 4.09 -9.74 -20.31
N PHE A 53 3.53 -9.58 -19.12
CA PHE A 53 2.08 -9.53 -18.92
C PHE A 53 1.59 -8.18 -18.34
N LEU A 54 2.47 -7.19 -18.18
CA LEU A 54 2.15 -5.86 -17.62
C LEU A 54 2.98 -4.69 -18.20
N PRO A 55 2.40 -3.84 -19.07
CA PRO A 55 1.39 -4.21 -20.06
C PRO A 55 2.02 -5.07 -21.17
N PRO A 56 1.32 -6.08 -21.72
CA PRO A 56 1.84 -6.85 -22.85
C PRO A 56 2.03 -5.94 -24.07
N GLN A 57 3.08 -6.20 -24.86
CA GLN A 57 3.41 -5.46 -26.08
C GLN A 57 3.56 -6.44 -27.24
N GLU A 58 3.29 -6.00 -28.48
CA GLU A 58 3.47 -6.87 -29.65
C GLU A 58 4.95 -6.95 -30.05
N PRO A 59 5.46 -8.16 -30.38
CA PRO A 59 4.78 -9.46 -30.34
C PRO A 59 4.64 -10.01 -28.90
N TRP A 60 3.56 -10.75 -28.62
CA TRP A 60 3.29 -11.30 -27.27
C TRP A 60 2.95 -12.79 -27.30
N THR A 61 3.48 -13.55 -26.33
CA THR A 61 3.19 -14.97 -26.13
C THR A 61 2.48 -15.18 -24.79
N PRO A 62 1.21 -15.63 -24.78
CA PRO A 62 0.45 -15.83 -23.56
C PRO A 62 1.02 -16.97 -22.72
N VAL A 63 0.88 -16.84 -21.40
CA VAL A 63 1.34 -17.84 -20.45
C VAL A 63 0.25 -18.16 -19.47
N GLY A 64 -0.45 -19.26 -19.73
CA GLY A 64 -1.57 -19.68 -18.91
C GLY A 64 -2.48 -18.47 -18.59
N PRO A 65 -2.92 -18.30 -17.33
CA PRO A 65 -3.73 -17.17 -16.92
C PRO A 65 -2.93 -15.97 -16.37
N ALA A 66 -1.61 -15.86 -16.61
CA ALA A 66 -0.77 -14.83 -15.97
C ALA A 66 -1.28 -13.39 -16.20
N ALA A 67 -1.60 -13.04 -17.45
CA ALA A 67 -2.17 -11.73 -17.80
C ALA A 67 -3.54 -11.48 -17.14
N GLN A 68 -4.39 -12.50 -17.03
CA GLN A 68 -5.70 -12.39 -16.38
C GLN A 68 -5.54 -12.12 -14.87
N LEU A 69 -4.64 -12.85 -14.22
CA LEU A 69 -4.35 -12.69 -12.78
C LEU A 69 -3.73 -11.32 -12.49
N ALA A 70 -2.82 -10.84 -13.33
CA ALA A 70 -2.20 -9.53 -13.19
C ALA A 70 -3.20 -8.40 -13.42
N GLY A 71 -4.05 -8.51 -14.45
CA GLY A 71 -5.13 -7.57 -14.70
C GLY A 71 -6.11 -7.50 -13.52
N ALA A 72 -6.55 -8.66 -13.01
CA ALA A 72 -7.39 -8.75 -11.82
C ALA A 72 -6.71 -8.14 -10.58
N SER A 73 -5.41 -8.40 -10.38
CA SER A 73 -4.62 -7.80 -9.30
C SER A 73 -4.68 -6.27 -9.33
N LEU A 74 -4.46 -5.65 -10.50
CA LEU A 74 -4.49 -4.20 -10.64
C LEU A 74 -5.89 -3.62 -10.43
N LEU A 75 -6.94 -4.30 -10.89
CA LEU A 75 -8.32 -3.87 -10.63
C LEU A 75 -8.65 -3.92 -9.12
N VAL A 76 -8.23 -4.98 -8.43
CA VAL A 76 -8.37 -5.09 -6.97
C VAL A 76 -7.54 -4.01 -6.26
N LEU A 77 -6.34 -3.68 -6.76
CA LEU A 77 -5.53 -2.57 -6.25
C LEU A 77 -6.28 -1.24 -6.39
N ALA A 78 -6.81 -0.93 -7.57
CA ALA A 78 -7.56 0.31 -7.83
C ALA A 78 -8.73 0.49 -6.85
N ILE A 79 -9.44 -0.60 -6.55
CA ILE A 79 -10.51 -0.64 -5.55
C ILE A 79 -9.98 -0.33 -4.13
N ALA A 80 -8.84 -0.90 -3.75
CA ALA A 80 -8.20 -0.63 -2.46
C ALA A 80 -7.72 0.82 -2.31
N LEU A 81 -7.26 1.45 -3.40
CA LEU A 81 -6.73 2.81 -3.41
C LEU A 81 -7.77 3.87 -3.02
N LEU A 82 -9.05 3.66 -3.37
CA LEU A 82 -10.12 4.64 -3.13
C LEU A 82 -10.20 5.10 -1.66
N PRO A 83 -10.33 4.19 -0.65
CA PRO A 83 -10.31 4.57 0.76
C PRO A 83 -8.90 4.66 1.37
N LEU A 84 -7.83 4.32 0.65
CA LEU A 84 -6.48 4.20 1.21
C LEU A 84 -5.96 5.50 1.86
N PRO A 85 -6.07 6.71 1.26
CA PRO A 85 -5.58 7.93 1.89
C PRO A 85 -6.25 8.20 3.24
N TRP A 86 -7.55 7.97 3.34
CA TRP A 86 -8.28 8.11 4.61
C TRP A 86 -7.89 7.01 5.61
N ALA A 87 -7.65 5.78 5.14
CA ALA A 87 -7.26 4.65 6.00
C ALA A 87 -5.98 4.96 6.77
N LEU A 88 -5.00 5.51 6.04
CA LEU A 88 -3.64 5.75 6.49
C LEU A 88 -3.46 7.09 7.23
N THR A 89 -4.10 8.16 6.74
CA THR A 89 -3.92 9.51 7.31
C THR A 89 -4.98 9.87 8.35
N GLY A 90 -6.16 9.24 8.29
CA GLY A 90 -7.33 9.59 9.10
C GLY A 90 -7.97 10.95 8.75
N ARG A 91 -7.51 11.61 7.68
CA ARG A 91 -7.99 12.92 7.21
C ARG A 91 -8.67 12.76 5.84
N ARG A 92 -9.49 13.74 5.47
CA ARG A 92 -9.98 13.84 4.09
C ARG A 92 -8.84 14.38 3.21
N PRO A 93 -8.64 13.83 2.00
CA PRO A 93 -7.69 14.35 1.04
C PRO A 93 -8.13 15.75 0.59
N GLU A 94 -7.15 16.60 0.38
CA GLU A 94 -7.35 17.91 -0.24
C GLU A 94 -7.54 17.75 -1.75
N LEU A 95 -8.07 18.78 -2.43
CA LEU A 95 -8.28 18.79 -3.88
C LEU A 95 -7.10 18.25 -4.71
N PRO A 96 -5.84 18.69 -4.52
CA PRO A 96 -4.71 18.16 -5.29
C PRO A 96 -4.51 16.66 -5.04
N SER A 97 -4.66 16.19 -3.79
CA SER A 97 -4.57 14.77 -3.46
C SER A 97 -5.71 13.96 -4.08
N VAL A 98 -6.91 14.52 -4.20
CA VAL A 98 -8.04 13.88 -4.89
C VAL A 98 -7.75 13.72 -6.37
N VAL A 99 -7.20 14.74 -7.03
CA VAL A 99 -6.82 14.66 -8.46
C VAL A 99 -5.76 13.58 -8.68
N VAL A 100 -4.71 13.55 -7.86
CA VAL A 100 -3.66 12.53 -7.92
C VAL A 100 -4.23 11.13 -7.66
N LEU A 101 -5.12 10.99 -6.68
CA LEU A 101 -5.82 9.73 -6.40
C LEU A 101 -6.64 9.25 -7.60
N LEU A 102 -7.45 10.12 -8.20
CA LEU A 102 -8.27 9.79 -9.36
C LEU A 102 -7.41 9.41 -10.55
N ALA A 103 -6.36 10.17 -10.85
CA ALA A 103 -5.41 9.85 -11.91
C ALA A 103 -4.74 8.48 -11.68
N THR A 104 -4.37 8.16 -10.44
CA THR A 104 -3.81 6.85 -10.06
C THR A 104 -4.83 5.72 -10.28
N VAL A 105 -6.07 5.89 -9.80
CA VAL A 105 -7.11 4.87 -9.91
C VAL A 105 -7.46 4.62 -11.37
N LEU A 106 -7.61 5.67 -12.17
CA LEU A 106 -7.94 5.55 -13.59
C LEU A 106 -6.81 4.91 -14.39
N SER A 107 -5.54 5.27 -14.13
CA SER A 107 -4.41 4.69 -14.85
C SER A 107 -4.20 3.21 -14.50
N VAL A 108 -4.24 2.86 -13.21
CA VAL A 108 -4.18 1.46 -12.73
C VAL A 108 -5.34 0.64 -13.31
N THR A 109 -6.55 1.20 -13.35
CA THR A 109 -7.73 0.53 -13.94
C THR A 109 -7.54 0.31 -15.44
N GLY A 110 -7.05 1.32 -16.17
CA GLY A 110 -6.80 1.25 -17.60
C GLY A 110 -5.80 0.15 -17.96
N VAL A 111 -4.68 0.09 -17.25
CA VAL A 111 -3.65 -0.96 -17.43
C VAL A 111 -4.16 -2.33 -16.99
N GLY A 112 -4.87 -2.41 -15.85
CA GLY A 112 -5.46 -3.66 -15.36
C GLY A 112 -6.48 -4.26 -16.33
N LEU A 113 -7.35 -3.43 -16.91
CA LEU A 113 -8.33 -3.88 -17.89
C LEU A 113 -7.67 -4.32 -19.20
N ALA A 114 -6.63 -3.60 -19.65
CA ALA A 114 -5.85 -3.97 -20.83
C ALA A 114 -5.19 -5.35 -20.67
N ALA A 115 -4.51 -5.58 -19.54
CA ALA A 115 -3.88 -6.86 -19.25
C ALA A 115 -4.92 -8.00 -19.12
N LEU A 116 -6.04 -7.75 -18.44
CA LEU A 116 -7.11 -8.75 -18.31
C LEU A 116 -7.70 -9.12 -19.67
N ARG A 117 -8.03 -8.13 -20.51
CA ARG A 117 -8.56 -8.36 -21.86
C ARG A 117 -7.56 -9.08 -22.74
N SER A 118 -6.29 -8.69 -22.69
CA SER A 118 -5.24 -9.38 -23.44
C SER A 118 -5.15 -10.86 -23.06
N GLY A 119 -5.25 -11.16 -21.76
CA GLY A 119 -5.29 -12.52 -21.25
C GLY A 119 -6.54 -13.32 -21.65
N LEU A 120 -7.68 -12.66 -21.86
CA LEU A 120 -8.93 -13.32 -22.28
C LEU A 120 -8.99 -13.53 -23.80
N GLU A 121 -8.49 -12.57 -24.57
CA GLU A 121 -8.51 -12.57 -26.03
C GLU A 121 -7.33 -13.35 -26.64
N GLY A 122 -6.24 -13.53 -25.88
CA GLY A 122 -5.02 -14.15 -26.38
C GLY A 122 -4.23 -13.26 -27.36
N ALA A 123 -4.59 -11.98 -27.44
CA ALA A 123 -3.96 -10.96 -28.28
C ALA A 123 -3.69 -9.69 -27.45
N VAL A 124 -2.80 -8.82 -27.91
CA VAL A 124 -2.47 -7.59 -27.17
C VAL A 124 -3.61 -6.58 -27.29
N VAL A 125 -4.18 -6.20 -26.15
CA VAL A 125 -5.17 -5.12 -26.05
C VAL A 125 -4.54 -3.96 -25.30
N GLY A 126 -4.37 -2.82 -25.99
CA GLY A 126 -3.80 -1.62 -25.38
C GLY A 126 -4.72 -0.94 -24.35
N PRO A 127 -4.17 -0.21 -23.37
CA PRO A 127 -4.96 0.56 -22.43
C PRO A 127 -5.72 1.70 -23.11
N VAL A 128 -6.92 2.00 -22.60
CA VAL A 128 -7.68 3.19 -23.00
C VAL A 128 -6.83 4.41 -22.67
N GLY A 129 -6.64 5.31 -23.64
CA GLY A 129 -5.73 6.46 -23.52
C GLY A 129 -4.26 6.17 -23.87
N SER A 130 -3.98 5.00 -24.48
CA SER A 130 -2.70 4.64 -25.08
C SER A 130 -1.49 4.85 -24.16
N SER A 131 -0.37 5.35 -24.69
CA SER A 131 0.88 5.56 -23.96
C SER A 131 0.76 6.54 -22.79
N VAL A 132 -0.19 7.48 -22.85
CA VAL A 132 -0.43 8.43 -21.74
C VAL A 132 -0.85 7.68 -20.48
N THR A 133 -1.71 6.67 -20.61
CA THR A 133 -2.15 5.84 -19.48
C THR A 133 -1.00 5.05 -18.87
N ILE A 134 -0.07 4.56 -19.69
CA ILE A 134 1.14 3.85 -19.23
C ILE A 134 2.03 4.81 -18.44
N TRP A 135 2.30 6.01 -18.96
CA TRP A 135 3.11 7.01 -18.25
C TRP A 135 2.47 7.44 -16.93
N LEU A 136 1.15 7.64 -16.91
CA LEU A 136 0.43 7.97 -15.68
C LEU A 136 0.48 6.82 -14.67
N TRP A 137 0.38 5.57 -15.13
CA TRP A 137 0.49 4.39 -14.28
C TRP A 137 1.90 4.24 -13.67
N VAL A 138 2.95 4.59 -14.41
CA VAL A 138 4.32 4.56 -13.88
C VAL A 138 4.56 5.72 -12.90
N LEU A 139 4.19 6.95 -13.27
CA LEU A 139 4.65 8.16 -12.57
C LEU A 139 3.75 8.60 -11.42
N VAL A 140 2.43 8.39 -11.50
CA VAL A 140 1.49 8.99 -10.54
C VAL A 140 1.34 8.22 -9.22
N PRO A 141 1.25 6.86 -9.19
CA PRO A 141 1.15 6.13 -7.92
C PRO A 141 2.24 6.46 -6.89
N PRO A 142 3.55 6.53 -7.22
CA PRO A 142 4.56 6.85 -6.22
C PRO A 142 4.39 8.24 -5.62
N LEU A 143 3.88 9.22 -6.37
CA LEU A 143 3.56 10.56 -5.87
C LEU A 143 2.40 10.50 -4.85
N LEU A 144 1.35 9.74 -5.15
CA LEU A 144 0.25 9.49 -4.22
C LEU A 144 0.77 8.89 -2.91
N PHE A 145 1.55 7.81 -3.01
CA PHE A 145 2.06 7.09 -1.84
C PHE A 145 3.05 7.93 -1.03
N ALA A 146 3.90 8.73 -1.67
CA ALA A 146 4.79 9.66 -0.98
C ALA A 146 4.00 10.72 -0.20
N GLY A 147 2.97 11.32 -0.80
CA GLY A 147 2.09 12.27 -0.11
C GLY A 147 1.37 11.64 1.09
N VAL A 148 0.92 10.39 0.95
CA VAL A 148 0.32 9.62 2.05
C VAL A 148 1.35 9.28 3.14
N ALA A 149 2.59 8.94 2.78
CA ALA A 149 3.66 8.66 3.73
C ALA A 149 3.98 9.88 4.60
N VAL A 150 4.13 11.05 3.98
CA VAL A 150 4.37 12.33 4.68
C VAL A 150 3.21 12.69 5.60
N SER A 151 1.98 12.47 5.15
CA SER A 151 0.76 12.81 5.89
C SER A 151 0.37 11.79 6.98
N SER A 152 1.04 10.63 7.02
CA SER A 152 0.71 9.54 7.94
C SER A 152 1.22 9.80 9.37
N ARG A 153 0.33 9.57 10.35
CA ARG A 153 0.59 9.82 11.79
C ARG A 153 1.12 8.59 12.55
N GLY A 154 1.16 7.41 11.95
CA GLY A 154 1.61 6.16 12.57
C GLY A 154 2.75 5.51 11.78
N TRP A 155 3.67 4.84 12.49
CA TRP A 155 4.82 4.17 11.87
C TRP A 155 4.37 3.09 10.87
N ALA A 156 3.38 2.26 11.20
CA ALA A 156 2.93 1.19 10.32
C ALA A 156 2.20 1.75 9.08
N SER A 157 1.48 2.86 9.20
CA SER A 157 0.93 3.56 8.03
C SER A 157 2.03 4.09 7.11
N ARG A 158 3.11 4.64 7.67
CA ARG A 158 4.27 5.10 6.89
C ARG A 158 4.98 3.94 6.21
N VAL A 159 5.21 2.84 6.93
CA VAL A 159 5.80 1.62 6.36
C VAL A 159 4.92 1.08 5.25
N ALA A 160 3.59 1.02 5.42
CA ALA A 160 2.67 0.60 4.37
C ALA A 160 2.80 1.48 3.11
N ALA A 161 2.84 2.79 3.27
CA ALA A 161 3.02 3.72 2.15
C ALA A 161 4.38 3.54 1.46
N VAL A 162 5.47 3.35 2.21
CA VAL A 162 6.81 3.07 1.66
C VAL A 162 6.83 1.74 0.90
N LEU A 163 6.21 0.69 1.44
CA LEU A 163 6.10 -0.60 0.75
C LEU A 163 5.33 -0.47 -0.57
N LEU A 164 4.27 0.35 -0.63
CA LEU A 164 3.55 0.64 -1.87
C LEU A 164 4.39 1.47 -2.87
N ILE A 165 5.25 2.37 -2.39
CA ILE A 165 6.24 3.04 -3.26
C ILE A 165 7.18 2.01 -3.85
N LEU A 166 7.74 1.12 -3.04
CA LEU A 166 8.68 0.08 -3.49
C LEU A 166 8.05 -0.95 -4.44
N ALA A 167 6.75 -1.20 -4.27
CA ALA A 167 5.95 -2.04 -5.17
C ALA A 167 5.55 -1.35 -6.48
N SER A 168 5.78 -0.04 -6.61
CA SER A 168 5.33 0.72 -7.77
C SER A 168 6.15 0.37 -9.03
N PRO A 169 5.54 0.47 -10.23
CA PRO A 169 6.24 0.23 -11.49
C PRO A 169 7.47 1.12 -11.68
N LEU A 170 7.43 2.36 -11.17
CA LEU A 170 8.57 3.27 -11.23
C LEU A 170 9.81 2.72 -10.51
N VAL A 171 9.63 2.24 -9.27
CA VAL A 171 10.75 1.67 -8.51
C VAL A 171 11.23 0.40 -9.20
N ALA A 172 10.32 -0.49 -9.59
CA ALA A 172 10.67 -1.71 -10.30
C ALA A 172 11.53 -1.40 -11.55
N PHE A 173 11.09 -0.48 -12.40
CA PHE A 173 11.78 -0.06 -13.61
C PHE A 173 13.23 0.37 -13.37
N PHE A 174 13.50 1.12 -12.30
CA PHE A 174 14.84 1.65 -12.02
C PHE A 174 15.74 0.73 -11.17
N THR A 175 15.20 -0.30 -10.54
CA THR A 175 15.95 -1.05 -9.52
C THR A 175 16.11 -2.52 -9.82
N TYR A 176 15.02 -3.22 -10.08
CA TYR A 176 15.03 -4.69 -10.09
C TYR A 176 14.18 -5.32 -11.20
N ALA A 177 13.60 -4.54 -12.12
CA ALA A 177 12.86 -5.09 -13.26
C ALA A 177 13.73 -5.34 -14.49
N ILE A 178 14.83 -4.60 -14.69
CA ILE A 178 15.66 -4.70 -15.90
C ILE A 178 16.68 -5.82 -15.75
N GLY A 179 16.50 -6.86 -16.57
CA GLY A 179 17.38 -8.02 -16.65
C GLY A 179 18.48 -7.86 -17.69
N PRO A 180 19.45 -8.78 -17.75
CA PRO A 180 20.38 -8.87 -18.87
C PRO A 180 19.68 -9.11 -20.22
N TRP A 181 18.43 -9.60 -20.20
CA TRP A 181 17.62 -9.99 -21.36
C TRP A 181 16.21 -9.38 -21.30
N ASP A 182 16.09 -8.10 -20.93
CA ASP A 182 14.85 -7.32 -20.76
C ASP A 182 14.18 -7.41 -19.38
N ALA A 183 13.74 -8.60 -18.93
CA ALA A 183 13.05 -8.74 -17.64
C ALA A 183 13.84 -9.55 -16.59
N GLN A 184 13.93 -9.04 -15.36
CA GLN A 184 14.44 -9.82 -14.21
C GLN A 184 13.42 -10.87 -13.75
N PRO A 185 13.83 -12.12 -13.49
CA PRO A 185 12.92 -13.10 -12.94
C PRO A 185 12.31 -12.63 -11.61
N TRP A 186 11.03 -12.91 -11.41
CA TRP A 186 10.31 -12.74 -10.13
C TRP A 186 10.11 -11.29 -9.64
N TRP A 187 10.42 -10.27 -10.43
CA TRP A 187 10.24 -8.88 -9.99
C TRP A 187 8.77 -8.57 -9.66
N GLU A 188 7.82 -9.11 -10.44
CA GLU A 188 6.39 -8.89 -10.19
C GLU A 188 5.94 -9.58 -8.89
N ALA A 189 6.53 -10.74 -8.58
CA ALA A 189 6.30 -11.44 -7.32
C ALA A 189 6.78 -10.60 -6.13
N ILE A 190 7.93 -9.94 -6.24
CA ILE A 190 8.45 -9.03 -5.21
C ILE A 190 7.47 -7.86 -5.01
N SER A 191 7.01 -7.21 -6.08
CA SER A 191 6.00 -6.15 -6.00
C SER A 191 4.69 -6.63 -5.36
N GLY A 192 4.26 -7.86 -5.68
CA GLY A 192 3.10 -8.50 -5.06
C GLY A 192 3.29 -8.71 -3.55
N LEU A 193 4.45 -9.22 -3.13
CA LEU A 193 4.79 -9.42 -1.72
C LEU A 193 4.88 -8.09 -0.95
N LEU A 194 5.45 -7.05 -1.54
CA LEU A 194 5.50 -5.71 -0.96
C LEU A 194 4.08 -5.14 -0.77
N THR A 195 3.20 -5.34 -1.75
CA THR A 195 1.78 -4.94 -1.67
C THR A 195 1.03 -5.70 -0.57
N CYS A 196 1.27 -7.02 -0.45
CA CYS A 196 0.77 -7.82 0.68
C CYS A 196 1.28 -7.31 2.03
N GLY A 197 2.57 -6.99 2.12
CA GLY A 197 3.19 -6.41 3.31
C GLY A 197 2.56 -5.08 3.70
N ALA A 198 2.27 -4.21 2.73
CA ALA A 198 1.54 -2.97 2.97
C ALA A 198 0.15 -3.23 3.56
N GLY A 199 -0.60 -4.19 2.99
CA GLY A 199 -1.88 -4.63 3.54
C GLY A 199 -1.77 -5.14 4.99
N ALA A 200 -0.77 -5.97 5.28
CA ALA A 200 -0.51 -6.47 6.63
C ALA A 200 -0.21 -5.34 7.62
N CYS A 201 0.57 -4.33 7.23
CA CYS A 201 0.83 -3.14 8.05
C CYS A 201 -0.46 -2.36 8.37
N VAL A 202 -1.37 -2.22 7.39
CA VAL A 202 -2.69 -1.60 7.61
C VAL A 202 -3.55 -2.43 8.56
N LEU A 203 -3.50 -3.76 8.44
CA LEU A 203 -4.23 -4.68 9.32
C LEU A 203 -3.76 -4.55 10.78
N VAL A 204 -2.45 -4.44 11.01
CA VAL A 204 -1.88 -4.23 12.34
C VAL A 204 -2.43 -2.94 12.97
N GLU A 205 -2.53 -1.84 12.22
CA GLU A 205 -3.14 -0.59 12.68
C GLU A 205 -4.66 -0.66 12.90
N ALA A 206 -5.36 -1.59 12.23
CA ALA A 206 -6.78 -1.83 12.48
C ALA A 206 -7.02 -2.58 13.81
N ILE A 207 -6.11 -3.50 14.15
CA ILE A 207 -6.22 -4.39 15.32
C ILE A 207 -5.68 -3.72 16.59
N ARG A 208 -4.64 -2.89 16.48
CA ARG A 208 -4.07 -2.16 17.63
C ARG A 208 -5.17 -1.34 18.31
N ARG A 209 -5.49 -1.72 19.56
CA ARG A 209 -6.44 -0.96 20.39
C ARG A 209 -5.82 0.43 20.61
N PRO A 210 -6.59 1.53 20.47
CA PRO A 210 -6.12 2.82 20.94
C PRO A 210 -5.75 2.63 22.40
N THR A 211 -4.46 2.77 22.73
CA THR A 211 -4.02 2.79 24.12
C THR A 211 -4.80 3.93 24.75
N ARG A 212 -5.84 3.54 25.50
CA ARG A 212 -6.81 4.46 26.06
C ARG A 212 -5.97 5.45 26.84
N ARG A 213 -5.99 6.72 26.43
CA ARG A 213 -5.47 7.89 27.15
C ARG A 213 -6.26 8.01 28.47
N ARG A 214 -6.16 6.98 29.31
CA ARG A 214 -6.96 6.72 30.50
C ARG A 214 -6.24 7.24 31.74
N ASP A 215 -4.93 7.50 31.63
CA ASP A 215 -4.14 7.91 32.78
C ASP A 215 -4.13 9.43 32.93
N ALA A 216 -4.13 10.20 31.84
CA ALA A 216 -4.14 11.67 31.91
C ALA A 216 -5.45 12.27 32.50
N ALA A 217 -6.60 11.60 32.33
CA ALA A 217 -7.89 12.03 32.88
C ALA A 217 -8.14 11.47 34.31
N ALA A 218 -7.55 10.32 34.65
CA ALA A 218 -7.58 9.80 36.01
C ALA A 218 -6.65 10.61 36.94
N GLU A 219 -5.50 11.05 36.43
CA GLU A 219 -4.53 11.85 37.18
C GLU A 219 -5.03 13.29 37.42
N THR A 220 -5.70 13.93 36.46
CA THR A 220 -6.34 15.24 36.70
C THR A 220 -7.53 15.14 37.67
N ALA A 221 -8.27 14.04 37.69
CA ALA A 221 -9.37 13.84 38.64
C ALA A 221 -8.88 13.56 40.07
N VAL A 222 -7.71 12.93 40.24
CA VAL A 222 -7.09 12.67 41.55
C VAL A 222 -6.39 13.93 42.08
N VAL A 223 -5.66 14.67 41.23
CA VAL A 223 -5.00 15.93 41.63
C VAL A 223 -6.04 17.01 41.97
N SER A 224 -7.16 17.09 41.24
CA SER A 224 -8.23 18.03 41.55
C SER A 224 -8.98 17.72 42.86
N ARG A 225 -9.00 16.47 43.34
CA ARG A 225 -9.64 16.11 44.62
C ARG A 225 -8.78 16.38 45.84
N VAL A 226 -7.45 16.42 45.67
CA VAL A 226 -6.52 16.67 46.79
C VAL A 226 -6.37 18.18 47.05
N GLN A 227 -6.70 19.03 46.08
CA GLN A 227 -6.40 20.46 46.15
C GLN A 227 -7.57 21.37 46.60
N THR A 228 -8.67 20.81 47.09
CA THR A 228 -9.76 21.55 47.75
C THR A 228 -9.79 21.35 49.26
N ARG A 229 -8.62 21.38 49.92
CA ARG A 229 -8.54 21.73 51.35
C ARG A 229 -7.86 23.09 51.49
N PRO A 230 -8.63 24.18 51.73
CA PRO A 230 -8.04 25.49 51.97
C PRO A 230 -7.16 25.44 53.23
N TRP A 231 -5.87 25.75 53.05
CA TRP A 231 -4.86 25.80 54.10
C TRP A 231 -5.12 26.85 55.19
N TRP A 232 -6.10 27.72 54.98
CA TRP A 232 -6.48 28.81 55.88
C TRP A 232 -7.28 28.34 57.11
N ALA A 233 -7.78 27.10 57.14
CA ALA A 233 -8.62 26.59 58.23
C ALA A 233 -7.84 26.18 59.51
N ALA A 234 -6.51 26.29 59.55
CA ALA A 234 -5.68 25.81 60.67
C ALA A 234 -5.03 26.92 61.53
N ARG A 235 -5.41 28.20 61.37
CA ARG A 235 -4.91 29.28 62.22
C ARG A 235 -5.96 29.70 63.26
N GLY A 236 -6.30 28.73 64.12
CA GLY A 236 -7.09 28.96 65.32
C GLY A 236 -6.38 29.90 66.27
N HIS A 237 -7.10 30.96 66.64
CA HIS A 237 -6.88 31.90 67.73
C HIS A 237 -6.01 31.37 68.88
N ARG A 238 -4.85 32.00 69.08
CA ARG A 238 -4.15 32.00 70.36
C ARG A 238 -4.49 33.32 71.05
N THR A 239 -5.47 33.26 71.94
CA THR A 239 -5.93 34.38 72.77
C THR A 239 -4.83 34.84 73.70
N GLU A 240 -4.49 36.11 73.56
CA GLU A 240 -3.65 36.90 74.44
C GLU A 240 -4.48 37.24 75.70
N SER A 241 -4.07 36.74 76.86
CA SER A 241 -4.54 37.23 78.15
C SER A 241 -3.40 37.19 79.15
N ARG A 242 -2.84 38.34 79.49
CA ARG A 242 -2.18 38.57 80.79
C ARG A 242 -2.15 40.07 81.09
N HIS A 243 -3.15 40.49 81.87
CA HIS A 243 -3.00 41.57 82.83
C HIS A 243 -2.26 41.03 84.07
N GLY A 244 -1.50 41.91 84.70
CA GLY A 244 -0.79 41.69 85.97
C GLY A 244 0.45 42.56 86.04
#